data_AF-A0A536STG7-F1
#
_entry.id   AF-A0A536STG7-F1
#
_cell.length_a   1.000
_cell.length_b   1.000
_cell.length_c   1.000
_cell.angle_alpha   90.00
_cell.angle_beta   90.00
_cell.angle_gamma   90.00
#
_symmetry.space_group_name_H-M   'P 1'
#
loop_
_entity.id
_entity.type
_entity.pdbx_description
1 polymer ?
#
loop_
_entity_poly.entity_id
_entity_poly.type
_entity_poly.pdbx_seq_one_letter_code
_entity_poly.pdbx_strand_id
1 'polypeptide(L)' 'MPIAFIESLDREGRGVSHVEGKTLFVDGALPGEIVEFSSYRKKPAWELAQVVRIEKEG' A
#
# COMPACT_ATOMS: atom_id res chain seq x y z
N MET A 1 -6.46 11.66 -0.27
CA MET A 1 -6.48 10.48 0.61
C MET A 1 -5.04 10.13 0.98
N PRO A 2 -4.74 9.17 1.90
CA PRO A 2 -3.35 8.90 2.26
C PRO A 2 -2.55 8.33 1.08
N ILE A 3 -1.24 8.60 1.08
CA ILE A 3 -0.29 8.19 0.05
C ILE A 3 0.75 7.26 0.67
N ALA A 4 1.17 6.23 -0.07
CA ALA A 4 2.25 5.33 0.33
C ALA A 4 3.22 5.09 -0.85
N PHE A 5 4.50 4.96 -0.52
CA PHE A 5 5.50 4.41 -1.45
C PHE A 5 5.52 2.89 -1.28
N ILE A 6 5.39 2.17 -2.39
CA ILE A 6 5.37 0.71 -2.38
C ILE A 6 6.80 0.18 -2.42
N GLU A 7 7.20 -0.50 -1.35
CA GLU A 7 8.58 -0.94 -1.11
C GLU A 7 8.84 -2.31 -1.76
N SER A 8 7.85 -3.20 -1.73
CA SER A 8 7.97 -4.58 -2.19
C SER A 8 6.61 -5.22 -2.46
N LEU A 9 6.59 -6.50 -2.85
CA LEU A 9 5.38 -7.32 -2.94
C LEU A 9 5.38 -8.41 -1.86
N ASP A 10 4.19 -8.74 -1.35
CA ASP A 10 4.00 -9.95 -0.54
C ASP A 10 3.79 -11.21 -1.41
N ARG A 11 3.54 -12.35 -0.75
CA ARG A 11 3.32 -13.64 -1.45
C ARG A 11 2.03 -13.71 -2.26
N GLU A 12 1.08 -12.82 -1.99
CA GLU A 12 -0.19 -12.73 -2.72
C GLU A 12 -0.10 -11.70 -3.86
N GLY A 13 1.06 -11.08 -4.06
CA GLY A 13 1.28 -10.07 -5.10
C GLY A 13 0.75 -8.68 -4.73
N ARG A 14 0.47 -8.41 -3.44
CA ARG A 14 0.07 -7.09 -2.97
C ARG A 14 1.30 -6.22 -2.69
N GLY A 15 1.18 -4.93 -2.99
CA GLY A 15 2.18 -3.94 -2.60
C GLY A 15 2.31 -3.85 -1.08
N VAL A 16 3.54 -3.73 -0.59
CA VAL A 16 3.84 -3.60 0.85
C VAL A 16 4.48 -2.24 1.10
N SER A 17 4.00 -1.56 2.13
CA SER A 17 4.57 -0.32 2.66
C SER A 17 4.47 -0.28 4.18
N HIS A 18 5.11 0.71 4.81
CA HIS A 18 5.02 0.95 6.24
C HIS A 18 4.55 2.38 6.51
N VAL A 19 3.35 2.51 7.10
CA VAL A 19 2.73 3.81 7.41
C VAL A 19 2.41 3.85 8.89
N GLU A 20 2.90 4.89 9.58
CA GLU A 20 2.71 5.09 11.02
C GLU A 20 3.09 3.86 11.88
N GLY A 21 4.14 3.13 11.47
CA GLY A 21 4.61 1.93 12.17
C GLY A 21 3.77 0.66 11.96
N LYS A 22 2.77 0.70 11.06
CA LYS A 22 1.98 -0.47 10.65
C LYS A 22 2.39 -0.95 9.27
N THR A 23 2.26 -2.26 9.04
CA THR A 23 2.39 -2.82 7.69
C THR A 23 1.12 -2.54 6.90
N LEU A 24 1.26 -1.92 5.74
CA LEU A 24 0.19 -1.66 4.79
C LEU A 24 0.32 -2.61 3.60
N PHE A 25 -0.71 -3.41 3.35
CA PHE A 25 -0.81 -4.23 2.14
C PHE A 25 -1.80 -3.57 1.17
N VAL A 26 -1.37 -3.33 -0.06
CA VAL A 26 -2.12 -2.57 -1.07
C VAL A 26 -2.36 -3.43 -2.30
N ASP A 27 -3.64 -3.74 -2.55
CA ASP A 27 -4.06 -4.45 -3.75
C ASP A 27 -3.83 -3.59 -4.99
N GLY A 28 -3.19 -4.17 -6.02
CA GLY A 28 -2.97 -3.53 -7.32
C GLY A 28 -1.78 -2.55 -7.36
N ALA A 29 -0.90 -2.57 -6.37
CA ALA A 29 0.26 -1.70 -6.30
C ALA A 29 1.59 -2.47 -6.53
N LEU A 30 2.51 -1.90 -7.29
CA LEU A 30 3.82 -2.48 -7.64
C LEU A 30 4.99 -1.78 -6.94
N PRO A 31 6.12 -2.47 -6.70
CA PRO A 31 7.30 -1.85 -6.11
C PRO A 31 7.81 -0.66 -6.92
N GLY A 32 8.11 0.44 -6.23
CA GLY A 32 8.57 1.68 -6.85
C GLY A 32 7.47 2.70 -7.10
N GLU A 33 6.20 2.33 -6.98
CA GLU A 33 5.07 3.25 -7.15
C GLU A 33 4.85 4.14 -5.92
N ILE A 34 4.37 5.36 -6.17
CA ILE A 34 3.72 6.20 -5.17
C ILE A 34 2.23 6.15 -5.45
N VAL A 35 1.45 5.64 -4.50
CA VAL A 35 0.00 5.42 -4.69
C VAL A 35 -0.81 6.16 -3.63
N GLU A 36 -1.91 6.76 -4.08
CA GLU A 36 -3.03 7.11 -3.20
C GLU A 36 -3.83 5.83 -2.93
N PHE A 37 -4.14 5.57 -1.65
CA PHE A 37 -4.79 4.32 -1.25
C PHE A 37 -6.01 4.55 -0.34
N SER A 38 -6.88 3.56 -0.27
CA SER A 38 -8.02 3.51 0.64
C SER A 38 -8.05 2.21 1.43
N SER A 39 -7.85 2.31 2.76
CA SER A 39 -7.90 1.13 3.63
C SER A 39 -9.32 0.64 3.82
N TYR A 40 -9.58 -0.63 3.54
CA TYR A 40 -10.86 -1.29 3.79
C TYR A 40 -10.83 -2.18 5.05
N ARG A 41 -9.64 -2.48 5.59
CA ARG A 41 -9.49 -3.19 6.86
C ARG A 41 -8.32 -2.64 7.67
N LYS A 42 -8.58 -2.21 8.90
CA LYS A 42 -7.55 -1.66 9.80
C LYS A 42 -7.42 -2.50 11.07
N LYS A 43 -6.18 -2.83 11.44
CA LYS A 43 -5.79 -3.48 12.69
C LYS A 43 -4.64 -2.70 13.34
N PRO A 44 -4.34 -2.91 14.64
CA PRO A 44 -3.26 -2.18 15.31
C PRO A 44 -1.89 -2.34 14.64
N ALA A 45 -1.60 -3.53 14.09
CA ALA A 45 -0.31 -3.83 13.47
C ALA A 45 -0.29 -3.72 11.94
N TRP A 46 -1.45 -3.74 11.28
CA TRP A 46 -1.52 -3.77 9.82
C TRP A 46 -2.84 -3.23 9.25
N GLU A 47 -2.80 -2.85 7.98
CA GLU A 47 -3.96 -2.44 7.20
C GLU A 47 -3.98 -3.15 5.82
N LEU A 48 -5.18 -3.46 5.33
CA LEU A 48 -5.41 -3.81 3.92
C LEU A 48 -6.07 -2.62 3.22
N ALA A 49 -5.55 -2.30 2.04
CA ALA A 49 -5.99 -1.20 1.22
C ALA A 49 -6.00 -1.57 -0.27
N GLN A 50 -6.63 -0.73 -1.07
CA GLN A 50 -6.60 -0.80 -2.53
C GLN A 50 -6.04 0.50 -3.11
N VAL A 51 -5.37 0.41 -4.26
CA VAL A 51 -4.97 1.60 -5.02
C VAL A 51 -6.22 2.37 -5.45
N VAL A 52 -6.19 3.68 -5.19
CA VAL A 52 -7.17 4.63 -5.73
C VAL A 52 -6.59 5.29 -6.97
N ARG A 53 -5.31 5.67 -6.90
CA ARG A 53 -4.59 6.34 -7.98
C ARG A 53 -3.08 6.11 -7.83
N ILE A 54 -2.39 6.00 -8.96
CA ILE A 54 -0.93 6.02 -9.01
C ILE A 54 -0.49 7.47 -9.29
N GLU A 55 0.27 8.04 -8.37
CA GLU A 55 0.81 9.40 -8.47
C GLU A 55 2.15 9.42 -9.20
N LYS A 56 2.92 8.33 -9.09
CA LYS A 56 4.19 8.14 -9.80
C LYS A 56 4.48 6.67 -10.01
N GLU A 57 4.95 6.34 -11.21
CA GLU A 57 5.54 5.04 -11.57
C GLU A 57 7.07 5.17 -11.64
N GLY A 58 7.77 4.09 -11.28
CA GLY A 58 9.23 4.01 -11.20
C GLY A 58 9.92 3.66 -12.51
#